data_AF-A0A962IZY1-F1
#
_entry.id   AF-A0A962IZY1-F1
#
_cell.length_a   1.000
_cell.length_b   1.000
_cell.length_c   1.000
_cell.angle_alpha   90.00
_cell.angle_beta   90.00
_cell.angle_gamma   90.00
#
_symmetry.space_group_name_H-M   'P 1'
#
loop_
_entity.id
_entity.type
_entity.pdbx_description
1 polymer ?
#
loop_
_entity_poly.entity_id
_entity_poly.type
_entity_poly.pdbx_seq_one_letter_code
_entity_poly.pdbx_strand_id
1 'polypeptide(L)'
;MDHSVHNKLVSFIWNIADDCLRDVYVRGKYRDIILPMVVLRRLDTLLIPSKEIVLKEVEEQKRDGFTELDDEALKEASGYVFYNVSKWTLTSL
;
A
#
# COMPACT_ATOMS: atom_id res chain seq x y z
N MET A 1 19.02 -2.78 -17.65
CA MET A 1 17.76 -2.11 -17.24
C MET A 1 17.39 -1.19 -18.39
N ASP A 2 16.21 -1.32 -18.99
CA ASP A 2 15.86 -0.53 -20.19
C ASP A 2 15.43 0.89 -19.78
N HIS A 3 16.32 1.86 -20.00
CA HIS A 3 16.08 3.27 -19.69
C HIS A 3 14.90 3.88 -20.46
N SER A 4 14.58 3.35 -21.65
CA SER A 4 13.47 3.82 -22.47
C SER A 4 12.12 3.55 -21.79
N VAL A 5 11.96 2.36 -21.19
CA VAL A 5 10.74 1.98 -20.46
C VAL A 5 10.56 2.84 -19.21
N HIS A 6 11.64 3.08 -18.45
CA HIS A 6 11.57 3.88 -17.24
C HIS A 6 11.17 5.34 -17.53
N ASN A 7 11.75 5.95 -18.58
CA ASN A 7 11.39 7.30 -18.99
C ASN A 7 9.92 7.41 -19.42
N LYS A 8 9.37 6.38 -20.11
CA LYS A 8 7.95 6.35 -20.47
C LYS A 8 7.03 6.34 -19.23
N LEU A 9 7.36 5.54 -18.21
CA LEU A 9 6.58 5.48 -16.97
C LEU A 9 6.63 6.81 -16.19
N VAL A 10 7.81 7.42 -16.12
CA VAL A 10 7.98 8.74 -15.47
C VAL A 10 7.13 9.80 -16.17
N SER A 11 7.21 9.89 -17.49
CA SER A 11 6.38 10.82 -18.27
C SER A 11 4.89 10.56 -18.08
N PHE A 12 4.47 9.29 -18.04
CA PHE A 12 3.07 8.93 -17.80
C PHE A 12 2.56 9.43 -16.44
N ILE A 13 3.33 9.22 -15.37
CA ILE A 13 2.98 9.68 -14.01
C ILE A 13 2.87 11.21 -13.97
N TRP A 14 3.83 11.93 -14.56
CA TRP A 14 3.80 13.39 -14.59
C TRP A 14 2.65 13.96 -15.41
N ASN A 15 2.28 13.32 -16.52
CA ASN A 15 1.12 13.72 -17.33
C ASN A 15 -0.18 13.62 -16.51
N ILE A 16 -0.40 12.51 -15.80
CA ILE A 16 -1.58 12.35 -14.92
C ILE A 16 -1.59 13.44 -13.83
N ALA A 17 -0.45 13.70 -13.21
CA ALA A 17 -0.35 14.74 -12.19
C ALA A 17 -0.68 16.13 -12.75
N ASP A 18 -0.22 16.42 -13.96
CA ASP A 18 -0.52 17.66 -14.67
C ASP A 18 -1.99 17.79 -15.07
N ASP A 19 -2.71 16.68 -15.25
CA ASP A 19 -4.14 16.68 -15.57
C ASP A 19 -5.01 16.80 -14.30
N CYS A 20 -4.62 16.13 -13.21
CA CYS A 20 -5.43 16.06 -12.00
C CYS A 20 -5.11 17.13 -10.94
N LEU A 21 -3.89 17.67 -10.90
CA LEU A 21 -3.42 18.52 -9.79
C LEU A 21 -3.15 19.98 -10.19
N ARG A 22 -3.11 20.29 -11.48
CA ARG A 22 -2.64 21.60 -12.00
C ARG A 22 -3.45 22.80 -11.52
N ASP A 23 -4.76 22.63 -11.34
CA ASP A 23 -5.64 23.72 -10.92
C ASP A 23 -5.78 23.83 -9.39
N VAL A 24 -5.23 22.86 -8.64
CA VAL A 24 -5.33 22.78 -7.18
C VAL A 24 -3.99 23.03 -6.50
N TYR A 25 -2.90 22.60 -7.12
CA TYR A 25 -1.54 22.68 -6.57
C TYR A 25 -0.54 23.17 -7.62
N VAL A 26 0.47 23.92 -7.17
CA VAL A 26 1.61 24.25 -8.01
C VAL A 26 2.44 23.00 -8.29
N ARG A 27 3.09 22.91 -9.46
CA ARG A 27 3.91 21.75 -9.86
C ARG A 27 4.96 21.32 -8.83
N GLY A 28 5.54 22.29 -8.11
CA GLY A 28 6.50 22.00 -7.03
C GLY A 28 5.91 21.17 -5.88
N LYS A 29 4.58 21.16 -5.72
CA LYS A 29 3.85 20.42 -4.68
C LYS A 29 3.34 19.05 -5.11
N TYR A 30 3.43 18.69 -6.39
CA TYR A 30 2.97 17.37 -6.85
C TYR A 30 3.72 16.24 -6.14
N ARG A 31 5.02 16.43 -5.90
CA ARG A 31 5.85 15.46 -5.20
C ARG A 31 5.32 15.13 -3.80
N ASP A 32 4.84 16.14 -3.08
CA ASP A 32 4.31 16.00 -1.72
C ASP A 32 3.03 15.14 -1.69
N ILE A 33 2.34 15.01 -2.83
CA ILE A 33 1.10 14.23 -2.98
C ILE A 33 1.39 12.85 -3.56
N ILE A 34 2.21 12.78 -4.61
CA ILE A 34 2.51 11.53 -5.33
C ILE A 34 3.33 10.59 -4.44
N LEU A 35 4.35 11.09 -3.73
CA LEU A 35 5.24 10.23 -2.95
C LEU A 35 4.52 9.44 -1.85
N PRO A 36 3.66 10.05 -1.01
CA PRO A 36 2.88 9.28 -0.02
C PRO A 36 2.04 8.18 -0.67
N MET A 37 1.38 8.47 -1.80
CA MET A 37 0.55 7.48 -2.50
C MET A 37 1.37 6.33 -3.08
N VAL A 38 2.57 6.61 -3.61
CA VAL A 38 3.50 5.57 -4.08
C VAL A 38 3.99 4.70 -2.94
N VAL A 39 4.33 5.29 -1.78
CA VAL A 39 4.74 4.55 -0.59
C VAL A 39 3.61 3.65 -0.09
N LEU A 40 2.40 4.18 0.05
CA LEU A 40 1.23 3.41 0.45
C LEU A 40 0.96 2.26 -0.52
N ARG A 41 1.01 2.51 -1.83
CA ARG A 41 0.82 1.46 -2.83
C ARG A 41 1.90 0.39 -2.75
N ARG A 42 3.16 0.77 -2.47
CA ARG A 42 4.24 -0.20 -2.31
C ARG A 42 4.08 -1.07 -1.07
N LEU A 43 3.65 -0.49 0.06
CA LEU A 43 3.37 -1.25 1.27
C LEU A 43 2.18 -2.20 1.06
N ASP A 44 1.11 -1.73 0.43
CA ASP A 44 -0.06 -2.53 0.09
C ASP A 44 0.32 -3.72 -0.81
N THR A 45 1.09 -3.51 -1.88
CA THR A 45 1.48 -4.60 -2.79
C THR A 45 2.37 -5.66 -2.16
N LEU A 46 3.17 -5.31 -1.15
CA LEU A 46 3.96 -6.29 -0.39
C LEU A 46 3.09 -7.21 0.45
N LEU A 47 1.95 -6.72 0.93
CA LEU A 47 1.02 -7.45 1.80
C LEU A 47 -0.07 -8.23 1.04
N ILE A 48 -0.29 -7.96 -0.26
CA ILE A 48 -1.29 -8.67 -1.08
C ILE A 48 -1.14 -10.21 -0.98
N PRO A 49 0.07 -10.81 -1.11
CA PRO A 49 0.20 -12.25 -1.10
C PRO A 49 -0.12 -12.91 0.25
N SER A 50 0.14 -12.22 1.36
CA SER A 50 -0.08 -12.72 2.73
C SER A 50 -1.42 -12.30 3.33
N LYS A 51 -2.26 -11.57 2.58
CA LYS A 51 -3.49 -10.94 3.08
C LYS A 51 -4.45 -11.93 3.73
N GLU A 52 -4.75 -13.03 3.04
CA GLU A 52 -5.69 -14.06 3.52
C GLU A 52 -5.16 -14.76 4.78
N ILE A 53 -3.85 -14.95 4.88
CA ILE A 53 -3.20 -15.57 6.05
C ILE A 53 -3.35 -14.65 7.26
N VAL A 54 -3.04 -13.36 7.10
CA VAL A 54 -3.20 -12.35 8.16
C VAL A 54 -4.66 -12.23 8.59
N LEU A 55 -5.61 -12.22 7.67
CA LEU A 55 -7.03 -12.11 8.01
C LEU A 55 -7.54 -13.35 8.77
N LYS A 56 -7.07 -14.54 8.37
CA LYS A 56 -7.40 -15.79 9.07
C LYS A 56 -6.84 -15.80 10.50
N GLU A 57 -5.59 -15.37 10.67
CA GLU A 57 -4.96 -15.24 11.99
C GLU A 57 -5.77 -14.29 12.90
N VAL A 58 -6.20 -13.14 12.38
CA VAL A 58 -7.07 -12.20 13.12
C VAL A 58 -8.39 -12.86 13.53
N GLU A 59 -9.00 -13.69 12.68
CA GLU A 59 -10.23 -14.41 13.01
C GLU A 59 -10.01 -15.49 14.08
N GLU A 60 -8.90 -16.21 14.02
CA GLU A 60 -8.51 -17.22 15.00
C GLU A 60 -8.28 -16.59 16.38
N GLN A 61 -7.48 -15.52 16.47
CA GLN A 61 -7.26 -14.79 17.72
C GLN A 61 -8.57 -14.28 18.34
N LYS A 62 -9.48 -13.75 17.52
CA LYS A 62 -10.80 -13.31 17.99
C LYS A 62 -11.66 -14.46 18.51
N ARG A 63 -11.64 -15.60 17.83
CA ARG A 63 -12.37 -16.81 18.26
C ARG A 63 -11.84 -17.33 19.59
N ASP A 64 -10.53 -17.22 19.79
CA ASP A 64 -9.84 -17.70 20.99
C ASP A 64 -9.95 -16.71 22.17
N GLY A 65 -10.64 -15.57 21.98
CA GLY A 65 -11.01 -14.64 23.05
C GLY A 65 -9.93 -13.62 23.39
N PHE A 66 -8.97 -13.39 22.49
CA PHE A 66 -7.93 -12.37 22.68
C PHE A 66 -8.57 -10.98 22.79
N THR A 67 -8.24 -10.24 23.85
CA THR A 67 -8.73 -8.87 24.06
C THR A 67 -7.98 -7.88 23.16
N GLU A 68 -6.70 -8.15 22.90
CA GLU A 68 -5.85 -7.42 21.97
C GLU A 68 -5.19 -8.43 21.01
N LEU A 69 -5.00 -8.03 19.76
CA LEU A 69 -4.38 -8.90 18.75
C LEU A 69 -2.88 -9.09 19.05
N ASP A 70 -2.39 -10.32 18.84
CA ASP A 70 -0.98 -10.63 18.95
C ASP A 70 -0.21 -10.09 17.74
N ASP A 71 0.57 -9.04 17.98
CA ASP A 71 1.37 -8.33 17.00
C ASP A 71 2.49 -9.21 16.39
N GLU A 72 3.09 -10.11 17.18
CA GLU A 72 4.19 -10.97 16.70
C GLU A 72 3.65 -12.02 15.72
N ALA A 73 2.53 -12.65 16.07
CA ALA A 73 1.86 -13.62 15.21
C ALA A 73 1.41 -13.00 13.87
N LEU A 74 0.91 -11.76 13.90
CA LEU A 74 0.50 -11.05 12.68
C LEU A 74 1.68 -10.64 11.80
N LYS A 75 2.82 -10.26 12.40
CA LYS A 75 4.06 -10.02 11.67
C LYS A 75 4.58 -11.30 11.01
N GLU A 76 4.58 -12.41 11.73
CA GLU A 76 4.93 -13.72 11.19
C GLU A 76 4.02 -14.11 10.02
N ALA A 77 2.71 -14.00 10.19
CA ALA A 77 1.72 -14.28 9.14
C ALA A 77 1.92 -13.40 7.90
N SER A 78 2.32 -12.13 8.08
CA SER A 78 2.57 -11.20 6.98
C SER A 78 3.89 -11.46 6.25
N GLY A 79 4.88 -12.06 6.94
CA GLY A 79 6.26 -12.18 6.47
C GLY A 79 7.09 -10.89 6.54
N TYR A 80 6.55 -9.82 7.15
CA TYR A 80 7.20 -8.52 7.28
C TYR A 80 7.11 -7.99 8.71
N VAL A 81 7.89 -6.97 9.02
CA VAL A 81 7.82 -6.24 10.31
C VAL A 81 6.56 -5.36 10.46
N PHE A 82 5.62 -5.46 9.52
CA PHE A 82 4.39 -4.69 9.46
C PHE A 82 3.30 -5.51 8.77
N TYR A 83 2.05 -5.24 9.11
CA TYR A 83 0.88 -5.94 8.56
C TYR A 83 -0.31 -4.99 8.40
N ASN A 84 -1.38 -5.47 7.77
CA ASN A 84 -2.62 -4.72 7.60
C ASN A 84 -3.85 -5.63 7.78
N VAL A 85 -4.60 -5.41 8.86
CA VAL A 85 -5.80 -6.15 9.24
C VAL A 85 -7.09 -5.67 8.58
N SER A 86 -7.05 -4.58 7.79
CA SER A 86 -8.20 -4.11 7.01
C SER A 86 -8.63 -5.19 6.01
N LYS A 87 -9.93 -5.34 5.75
CA LYS A 87 -10.41 -6.25 4.70
C LYS A 87 -10.17 -5.72 3.28
N TRP A 88 -9.77 -4.46 3.17
CA TRP A 88 -9.63 -3.75 1.90
C TRP A 88 -8.16 -3.63 1.48
N THR A 89 -7.94 -3.61 0.17
CA THR A 89 -6.67 -3.28 -0.50
C THR A 89 -6.88 -2.04 -1.37
N LEU A 90 -5.82 -1.37 -1.81
CA LEU A 90 -5.96 -0.24 -2.74
C LEU A 90 -6.56 -0.62 -4.10
N THR A 91 -6.56 -1.92 -4.43
CA THR A 91 -7.18 -2.43 -5.66
C THR A 91 -8.67 -2.76 -5.49
N SER A 92 -9.09 -3.07 -4.26
CA SER A 92 -10.46 -3.51 -3.94
C SER A 92 -11.30 -2.43 -3.26
N LEU A 93 -10.77 -1.21 -3.19
CA LEU A 93 -11.45 0.00 -2.74
C LEU A 93 -12.49 0.48 -3.75
#